data_AF-A0AAD8HF50-F1
#
_entry.id   AF-A0AAD8HF50-F1
#
_cell.length_a   1.000
_cell.length_b   1.000
_cell.length_c   1.000
_cell.angle_alpha   90.00
_cell.angle_beta   90.00
_cell.angle_gamma   90.00
#
_symmetry.space_group_name_H-M   'P 1'
#
loop_
_entity.id
_entity.type
_entity.pdbx_description
1 polymer ?
#
loop_
_entity_poly.entity_id
_entity_poly.type
_entity_poly.pdbx_seq_one_letter_code
_entity_poly.pdbx_strand_id
1 'polypeptide(L)'
;MCFGEKLEDEKIREIEKVQRNLLMSVFRFNILNIWPKLGRIIFRKKWKELIGIREDQDNVLIPIIKTRLEKVMKQEVQDDAVVAYVDSLANLKLPEEGNRKLSDKEMG
;
A
#
# COMPACT_ATOMS: atom_id res chain seq x y z
N MET A 1 3.62 -11.48 -9.41
CA MET A 1 3.64 -10.24 -10.21
C MET A 1 3.89 -9.00 -9.34
N CYS A 2 3.20 -8.77 -8.22
CA CYS A 2 3.43 -7.54 -7.44
C CYS A 2 4.74 -7.51 -6.65
N PHE A 3 5.05 -8.57 -5.91
CA PHE A 3 6.16 -8.60 -4.94
C PHE A 3 7.34 -9.50 -5.33
N GLY A 4 7.26 -10.17 -6.49
CA GLY A 4 8.37 -10.97 -7.03
C GLY A 4 8.71 -12.26 -6.29
N GLU A 5 7.94 -12.62 -5.26
CA GLU A 5 8.11 -13.86 -4.49
C GLU A 5 6.76 -14.58 -4.30
N LYS A 6 6.83 -15.90 -4.11
CA LYS A 6 5.67 -16.71 -3.76
C LYS A 6 5.44 -16.58 -2.26
N LEU A 7 4.33 -15.97 -1.88
CA LEU A 7 3.92 -15.83 -0.48
C LEU A 7 3.27 -17.13 0.00
N GLU A 8 3.41 -17.39 1.31
CA GLU A 8 2.69 -18.49 1.97
C GLU A 8 1.18 -18.23 1.95
N ASP A 9 0.38 -19.30 1.90
CA ASP A 9 -1.08 -19.19 1.81
C ASP A 9 -1.70 -18.41 2.97
N GLU A 10 -1.09 -18.47 4.16
CA GLU A 10 -1.51 -17.66 5.30
C GLU A 10 -1.36 -16.16 5.03
N LYS A 11 -0.21 -15.74 4.50
CA LYS A 11 0.05 -14.35 4.14
C LYS A 11 -0.88 -13.89 3.01
N ILE A 12 -1.16 -14.77 2.05
CA ILE A 12 -2.12 -14.48 0.98
C ILE A 12 -3.52 -14.22 1.55
N ARG A 13 -3.98 -15.04 2.50
CA ARG A 13 -5.29 -14.85 3.17
C ARG A 13 -5.35 -13.56 3.99
N GLU A 14 -4.25 -13.17 4.65
CA GLU A 14 -4.17 -11.89 5.34
C GLU A 14 -4.31 -10.71 4.38
N ILE A 15 -3.58 -10.74 3.26
CA ILE A 15 -3.67 -9.73 2.20
C ILE A 15 -5.09 -9.65 1.65
N GLU A 16 -5.70 -10.80 1.32
CA GLU A 16 -7.08 -10.87 0.83
C GLU A 16 -8.05 -10.23 1.83
N LYS A 17 -7.91 -10.53 3.12
CA LYS A 17 -8.78 -10.00 4.16
C LYS A 17 -8.70 -8.47 4.25
N VAL A 18 -7.49 -7.89 4.30
CA VAL A 18 -7.34 -6.43 4.42
C VAL A 18 -7.78 -5.71 3.14
N GLN A 19 -7.50 -6.26 1.97
CA GLN A 19 -7.93 -5.69 0.68
C GLN A 19 -9.46 -5.78 0.51
N ARG A 20 -10.06 -6.91 0.86
CA ARG A 20 -11.53 -7.08 0.83
C ARG A 20 -12.19 -6.12 1.80
N ASN A 21 -11.65 -5.95 3.00
CA ASN A 21 -12.17 -4.97 3.96
C ASN A 21 -12.10 -3.56 3.39
N LEU A 22 -10.99 -3.15 2.77
CA LEU A 22 -10.88 -1.85 2.10
C LEU A 22 -11.94 -1.69 1.00
N LEU A 23 -12.04 -2.65 0.07
CA LEU A 23 -12.97 -2.62 -1.05
C LEU A 23 -14.43 -2.51 -0.58
N MET A 24 -14.84 -3.31 0.41
CA MET A 24 -16.19 -3.25 0.99
C MET A 24 -16.47 -1.93 1.74
N SER A 25 -15.43 -1.16 2.02
CA SER A 25 -15.53 0.12 2.72
C SER A 25 -15.57 1.34 1.81
N VAL A 26 -15.16 1.21 0.54
CA VAL A 26 -15.07 2.33 -0.42
C VAL A 26 -16.39 3.09 -0.50
N PHE A 27 -17.51 2.40 -0.72
CA PHE A 27 -18.83 3.04 -0.81
C PHE A 27 -19.27 3.68 0.52
N ARG A 28 -18.86 3.11 1.67
CA ARG A 28 -19.21 3.63 3.01
C ARG A 28 -18.53 4.96 3.31
N PHE A 29 -17.41 5.25 2.65
CA PHE A 29 -16.63 6.48 2.84
C PHE A 29 -16.84 7.53 1.75
N ASN A 30 -17.67 7.27 0.74
CA ASN A 30 -18.03 8.28 -0.28
C ASN A 30 -18.56 9.59 0.33
N ILE A 31 -19.21 9.52 1.50
CA ILE A 31 -19.67 10.71 2.24
C ILE A 31 -18.54 11.67 2.62
N LEU A 32 -17.30 11.18 2.76
CA LEU A 32 -16.12 12.00 3.07
C LEU A 32 -15.70 12.90 1.91
N ASN A 33 -16.18 12.64 0.69
CA ASN A 33 -15.97 13.51 -0.47
C ASN A 33 -16.88 14.75 -0.46
N ILE A 34 -17.86 14.82 0.47
CA ILE A 34 -18.76 15.96 0.60
C ILE A 34 -18.15 17.00 1.55
N TRP A 35 -17.92 18.20 1.02
CA TRP A 35 -17.48 19.40 1.75
C TRP A 35 -16.20 19.23 2.60
N PRO A 36 -15.00 19.48 2.01
CA PRO A 36 -13.70 19.20 2.64
C PRO A 36 -13.47 19.86 4.00
N LYS A 37 -14.03 21.06 4.22
CA LYS A 37 -13.79 21.86 5.43
C LYS A 37 -14.62 21.43 6.63
N LEU A 38 -15.89 21.04 6.43
CA LEU A 38 -16.82 20.67 7.51
C LEU A 38 -16.95 19.15 7.67
N GLY A 39 -16.78 18.39 6.60
CA GLY A 39 -16.87 16.93 6.62
C GLY A 39 -15.84 16.27 7.53
N ARG A 40 -14.64 16.83 7.69
CA ARG A 40 -13.61 16.29 8.60
C ARG A 40 -14.02 16.37 10.07
N ILE A 41 -14.76 17.40 10.46
CA ILE A 41 -15.26 17.57 11.84
C ILE A 41 -16.51 16.72 12.05
N ILE A 42 -17.48 16.80 11.15
CA ILE A 42 -18.78 16.11 11.26
C ILE A 42 -18.61 14.58 11.15
N PHE A 43 -17.73 14.12 10.25
CA PHE A 43 -17.49 12.71 10.00
C PHE A 43 -16.19 12.20 10.64
N ARG A 44 -15.73 12.81 11.74
CA ARG A 44 -14.48 12.43 12.43
C ARG A 44 -14.39 10.92 12.73
N LYS A 45 -15.51 10.30 13.14
CA LYS A 45 -15.58 8.85 13.38
C LYS A 45 -15.32 8.03 12.12
N LYS A 46 -15.87 8.45 10.97
CA LYS A 46 -15.67 7.79 9.67
C LYS A 46 -14.25 7.98 9.16
N TRP A 47 -13.67 9.16 9.35
CA TRP A 47 -12.24 9.38 9.08
C TRP A 47 -11.35 8.44 9.90
N LYS A 48 -11.62 8.30 11.20
CA LYS A 48 -10.86 7.38 12.06
C LYS A 48 -11.01 5.92 11.60
N GLU A 49 -12.21 5.52 11.18
CA GLU A 49 -12.47 4.17 10.62
C GLU A 49 -11.69 3.94 9.33
N LEU A 50 -11.69 4.91 8.40
CA LEU A 50 -10.92 4.83 7.15
C LEU A 50 -9.41 4.76 7.40
N ILE A 51 -8.90 5.59 8.32
CA ILE A 51 -7.48 5.56 8.71
C ILE A 51 -7.11 4.18 9.27
N GLY A 52 -7.93 3.63 10.17
CA GLY A 52 -7.69 2.29 10.73
C GLY A 52 -7.64 1.19 9.66
N ILE A 53 -8.54 1.22 8.67
CA ILE A 53 -8.51 0.27 7.54
C ILE A 53 -7.23 0.42 6.72
N ARG A 54 -6.74 1.66 6.50
CA ARG A 54 -5.49 1.89 5.78
C ARG A 54 -4.28 1.43 6.59
N GLU A 55 -4.30 1.61 7.91
CA GLU A 55 -3.27 1.09 8.83
C GLU A 55 -3.24 -0.44 8.82
N ASP A 56 -4.39 -1.11 8.83
CA ASP A 56 -4.45 -2.58 8.72
C ASP A 56 -3.83 -3.07 7.40
N GLN A 57 -4.09 -2.38 6.30
CA GLN A 57 -3.48 -2.68 5.01
C GLN A 57 -1.96 -2.45 5.03
N ASP A 58 -1.52 -1.31 5.56
CA ASP A 58 -0.09 -0.96 5.69
C ASP A 58 0.66 -2.01 6.51
N ASN A 59 0.08 -2.47 7.61
CA ASN A 59 0.68 -3.47 8.51
C ASN A 59 0.95 -4.80 7.81
N VAL A 60 0.19 -5.14 6.76
CA VAL A 60 0.37 -6.37 5.99
C VAL A 60 1.30 -6.16 4.79
N LEU A 61 1.12 -5.06 4.04
CA LEU A 61 1.81 -4.86 2.75
C LEU A 61 3.20 -4.22 2.89
N ILE A 62 3.38 -3.25 3.80
CA ILE A 62 4.66 -2.53 3.92
C ILE A 62 5.82 -3.49 4.24
N PRO A 63 5.69 -4.47 5.16
CA PRO A 63 6.79 -5.40 5.41
C PRO A 63 7.23 -6.14 4.14
N ILE A 64 6.29 -6.56 3.29
CA ILE A 64 6.57 -7.28 2.04
C ILE A 64 7.30 -6.35 1.06
N ILE A 65 6.81 -5.11 0.91
CA ILE A 65 7.43 -4.10 0.05
C ILE A 65 8.87 -3.83 0.51
N LYS A 66 9.07 -3.56 1.80
CA LYS A 66 10.40 -3.29 2.37
C LYS A 66 11.36 -4.45 2.13
N THR A 67 10.97 -5.68 2.46
CA THR A 67 11.82 -6.85 2.25
C THR A 67 12.20 -7.02 0.78
N ARG A 68 11.28 -6.78 -0.16
CA ARG A 68 11.61 -6.83 -1.60
C ARG A 68 12.56 -5.70 -2.01
N LEU A 69 12.29 -4.47 -1.61
CA LEU A 69 13.13 -3.31 -1.96
C LEU A 69 14.54 -3.43 -1.40
N GLU A 70 14.70 -3.96 -0.18
CA GLU A 70 16.01 -4.22 0.40
C GLU A 70 16.82 -5.20 -0.45
N LYS A 71 16.21 -6.30 -0.91
CA LYS A 71 16.86 -7.26 -1.83
C LYS A 71 17.27 -6.59 -3.15
N VAL A 72 16.39 -5.75 -3.72
CA VAL A 72 16.68 -5.00 -4.96
C VAL A 72 17.86 -4.04 -4.77
N MET A 73 17.87 -3.28 -3.67
CA MET A 73 18.93 -2.31 -3.38
C MET A 73 20.29 -2.97 -3.13
N LYS A 74 20.30 -4.18 -2.55
CA LYS A 74 21.51 -4.98 -2.36
C LYS A 74 21.92 -5.81 -3.58
N GLN A 75 21.16 -5.74 -4.68
CA GLN A 75 21.36 -6.57 -5.87
C GLN A 75 21.32 -8.08 -5.55
N GLU A 76 20.55 -8.46 -4.53
CA GLU A 76 20.35 -9.85 -4.07
C GLU A 76 19.18 -10.53 -4.77
N VAL A 77 18.58 -9.88 -5.78
CA VAL A 77 17.55 -10.48 -6.61
C VAL A 77 18.24 -11.40 -7.61
N GLN A 78 17.97 -12.70 -7.50
CA GLN A 78 18.53 -13.72 -8.40
C GLN A 78 18.07 -13.47 -9.85
N ASP A 79 18.89 -13.82 -10.84
CA ASP A 79 18.58 -13.64 -12.27
C ASP A 79 17.32 -14.41 -12.72
N ASP A 80 16.94 -15.47 -12.01
CA ASP A 80 15.73 -16.26 -12.25
C ASP A 80 14.52 -15.75 -11.44
N ALA A 81 14.69 -14.73 -10.61
CA ALA A 81 13.61 -14.18 -9.80
C ALA A 81 12.55 -13.51 -10.68
N VAL A 82 11.29 -13.74 -10.35
CA VAL A 82 10.17 -13.12 -11.06
C VAL A 82 10.24 -11.60 -10.87
N VAL A 83 10.25 -10.86 -11.98
CA VAL A 83 10.20 -9.40 -11.98
C VAL A 83 8.95 -8.93 -11.21
N ALA A 84 9.16 -8.08 -10.21
CA ALA A 84 8.09 -7.55 -9.38
C ALA A 84 7.66 -6.16 -9.87
N TYR A 85 6.36 -5.87 -9.81
CA TYR A 85 5.85 -4.52 -10.05
C TYR A 85 6.52 -3.49 -9.14
N VAL A 86 6.71 -3.81 -7.85
CA VAL A 86 7.35 -2.90 -6.89
C VAL A 86 8.81 -2.57 -7.24
N ASP A 87 9.50 -3.44 -7.99
CA ASP A 87 10.87 -3.17 -8.45
C ASP A 87 10.89 -1.98 -9.41
N SER A 88 9.86 -1.83 -10.25
CA SER A 88 9.73 -0.69 -11.16
C SER A 88 9.51 0.63 -10.42
N LEU A 89 8.96 0.58 -9.20
CA LEU A 89 8.70 1.75 -8.35
C LEU A 89 9.92 2.17 -7.52
N ALA A 90 10.87 1.26 -7.27
CA ALA A 90 12.02 1.47 -6.38
C ALA A 90 12.89 2.69 -6.74
N ASN A 91 12.98 3.01 -8.03
CA ASN A 91 13.76 4.12 -8.56
C ASN A 91 12.90 5.20 -9.23
N LEU A 92 11.56 5.07 -9.14
CA LEU A 92 10.66 6.08 -9.66
C LEU A 92 10.81 7.37 -8.85
N LYS A 93 10.95 8.49 -9.57
CA LYS A 93 11.07 9.83 -8.99
C LYS A 93 9.89 10.68 -9.42
N LEU A 94 9.35 11.46 -8.49
CA LEU A 94 8.25 12.37 -8.72
C LEU A 94 8.78 13.75 -9.10
N PRO A 95 8.77 14.15 -10.39
CA PRO A 95 9.39 15.41 -10.82
C PRO A 95 8.72 16.64 -10.22
N GLU A 96 7.40 16.59 -10.05
CA GLU A 96 6.59 17.67 -9.46
C GLU A 96 6.82 17.85 -7.94
N GLU A 97 7.39 16.84 -7.28
CA GLU A 97 7.68 16.84 -5.85
C GLU A 97 9.19 16.86 -5.57
N GLY A 98 9.93 17.62 -6.37
CA GLY A 98 11.37 17.80 -6.18
C GLY A 98 12.20 16.55 -6.48
N ASN A 99 11.74 15.68 -7.38
CA ASN A 99 12.38 14.42 -7.74
C ASN A 99 12.58 13.45 -6.56
N ARG A 100 11.76 13.55 -5.51
CA ARG A 100 11.77 12.58 -4.42
C ARG A 100 11.33 11.19 -4.91
N LYS A 101 11.76 10.15 -4.20
CA LYS A 101 11.25 8.78 -4.40
C LYS A 101 9.87 8.60 -3.74
N LEU A 102 9.15 7.56 -4.17
CA LEU A 102 7.97 7.08 -3.47
C LEU A 102 8.36 6.51 -2.10
N SER A 103 7.50 6.72 -1.10
CA SER A 103 7.53 6.01 0.18
C SER A 103 6.88 4.63 0.07
N ASP A 104 7.19 3.72 0.98
CA ASP A 104 6.60 2.36 0.98
C ASP A 104 5.07 2.39 1.02
N LYS A 105 4.48 3.37 1.72
CA LYS A 105 3.03 3.59 1.80
C LYS A 105 2.41 3.98 0.46
N GLU A 106 3.16 4.71 -0.38
CA GLU A 106 2.70 5.12 -1.72
C GLU A 106 2.87 3.99 -2.75
N MET A 107 3.66 2.96 -2.43
CA MET A 107 3.84 1.77 -3.28
C MET A 107 2.84 0.65 -2.97
N GLY A 108 2.12 0.73 -1.83
CA GLY A 108 1.19 -0.29 -1.33
C GLY A 108 -0.28 -0.02 -1.60
#